data_AF-C0QDR0-F1
#
_entry.id   AF-C0QDR0-F1
#
_cell.length_a   1.000
_cell.length_b   1.000
_cell.length_c   1.000
_cell.angle_alpha   90.00
_cell.angle_beta   90.00
_cell.angle_gamma   90.00
#
_symmetry.space_group_name_H-M   'P 1'
#
loop_
_entity.id
_entity.type
_entity.pdbx_description
1 polymer ?
#
loop_
_entity_poly.entity_id
_entity_poly.type
_entity_poly.pdbx_seq_one_letter_code
_entity_poly.pdbx_strand_id
1 'polypeptide(L)'
;MLKRQTARPAGWNTPWTSRCLTNSKPLSRKLIPAPTVTCTMIPDKTGQSPLKTLGKKHNLTLLTLSDYIDSELTLRVETGQLPPIDLIISCGDMAPEYLSFLRERLERPLFYVKGNHDLRYTVSNPMGCENIHARIMSMGSLNILGLEGSMWYNGGPNQYTDKMMKKIIFWMGFQIWRKRPIHMIVTHASPRHIHDREDLCHMGFESFNRLMEKQRPDYLIHGHIHRAFDSFNARMTQISHTKIINTCGYTIIEV
;
A
#
# COMPACT_ATOMS: atom_id res chain seq x y z
N MET A 1 33.45 18.06 46.17
CA MET A 1 33.42 16.62 46.54
C MET A 1 33.49 15.80 45.27
N LEU A 2 34.53 14.98 45.17
CA LEU A 2 34.91 14.14 44.03
C LEU A 2 34.39 12.71 44.24
N LYS A 3 34.32 11.92 43.15
CA LYS A 3 34.17 10.43 43.05
C LYS A 3 32.71 9.92 43.05
N ARG A 4 32.32 8.88 42.30
CA ARG A 4 32.97 7.96 41.34
C ARG A 4 31.89 7.15 40.60
N GLN A 5 32.20 6.71 39.39
CA GLN A 5 31.57 5.60 38.66
C GLN A 5 31.71 4.26 39.41
N THR A 6 30.78 3.32 39.17
CA THR A 6 30.99 1.86 38.90
C THR A 6 29.63 1.25 38.56
N ALA A 7 29.36 0.78 37.33
CA ALA A 7 29.74 -0.52 36.73
C ALA A 7 29.00 -1.74 37.33
N ARG A 8 28.28 -2.47 36.46
CA ARG A 8 27.68 -3.83 36.66
C ARG A 8 28.78 -4.90 36.87
N PRO A 9 28.51 -6.17 37.27
CA PRO A 9 28.05 -7.21 36.30
C PRO A 9 27.31 -8.47 36.87
N ALA A 10 26.97 -9.38 35.94
CA ALA A 10 26.72 -10.84 36.06
C ALA A 10 25.38 -11.32 36.68
N GLY A 11 24.71 -12.40 36.24
CA GLY A 11 24.96 -13.46 35.23
C GLY A 11 23.61 -14.17 34.94
N TRP A 12 23.30 -14.58 33.71
CA TRP A 12 23.51 -15.92 33.12
C TRP A 12 23.49 -17.09 34.12
N ASN A 13 22.41 -17.88 34.16
CA ASN A 13 22.40 -19.26 33.65
C ASN A 13 21.15 -20.07 34.05
N THR A 14 20.93 -21.12 33.24
CA THR A 14 20.15 -22.37 33.45
C THR A 14 18.75 -22.44 32.82
N PRO A 15 18.29 -23.64 32.41
CA PRO A 15 18.89 -24.42 31.33
C PRO A 15 17.84 -25.02 30.37
N TRP A 16 18.24 -25.20 29.11
CA TRP A 16 17.63 -26.16 28.20
C TRP A 16 17.83 -27.57 28.75
N THR A 17 16.75 -28.34 28.90
CA THR A 17 16.81 -29.80 28.98
C THR A 17 15.86 -30.42 27.97
N SER A 18 16.46 -31.18 27.08
CA SER A 18 15.88 -32.12 26.14
C SER A 18 15.10 -33.21 26.87
N ARG A 19 13.95 -33.61 26.31
CA ARG A 19 13.32 -34.89 26.65
C ARG A 19 12.82 -35.58 25.38
N CYS A 20 13.73 -36.34 24.77
CA CYS A 20 13.35 -37.45 23.91
C CYS A 20 12.68 -38.52 24.78
N LEU A 21 11.44 -38.86 24.47
CA LEU A 21 10.79 -40.09 24.93
C LEU A 21 10.38 -40.87 23.69
N THR A 22 11.24 -41.79 23.30
CA THR A 22 10.89 -42.95 22.51
C THR A 22 10.09 -43.89 23.39
N ASN A 23 8.87 -44.25 22.99
CA ASN A 23 8.37 -45.58 23.33
C ASN A 23 7.43 -46.13 22.25
N SER A 24 7.79 -47.34 21.84
CA SER A 24 7.24 -48.20 20.81
C SER A 24 5.87 -48.80 21.16
N LYS A 25 5.01 -49.00 20.16
CA LYS A 25 4.56 -50.34 19.70
C LYS A 25 3.68 -50.23 18.43
N PRO A 26 3.74 -51.22 17.51
CA PRO A 26 3.12 -51.14 16.20
C PRO A 26 1.68 -51.66 16.24
N LEU A 27 0.75 -50.94 15.61
CA LEU A 27 -0.60 -51.42 15.32
C LEU A 27 -0.70 -51.67 13.81
N SER A 28 -0.65 -52.94 13.44
CA SER A 28 -0.95 -53.45 12.11
C SER A 28 -2.39 -53.07 11.72
N ARG A 29 -2.54 -52.19 10.74
CA ARG A 29 -3.81 -52.00 10.03
C ARG A 29 -3.59 -52.35 8.56
N LYS A 30 -4.39 -53.33 8.12
CA LYS A 30 -4.48 -53.85 6.75
C LYS A 30 -4.64 -52.68 5.75
N LEU A 31 -3.79 -52.66 4.74
CA LEU A 31 -3.93 -51.81 3.56
C LEU A 31 -5.19 -52.24 2.80
N ILE A 32 -6.16 -51.32 2.71
CA ILE A 32 -7.30 -51.41 1.80
C ILE A 32 -6.85 -50.68 0.52
N PRO A 33 -6.98 -51.28 -0.69
CA PRO A 33 -6.56 -50.62 -1.91
C PRO A 33 -7.44 -49.39 -2.19
N ALA A 34 -6.80 -48.30 -2.61
CA ALA A 34 -7.48 -47.07 -3.02
C ALA A 34 -8.36 -47.33 -4.27
N PRO A 35 -9.58 -46.78 -4.34
CA PRO A 35 -10.39 -46.90 -5.54
C PRO A 35 -9.77 -46.07 -6.67
N THR A 36 -9.53 -46.72 -7.80
CA THR A 36 -9.13 -46.08 -9.05
C THR A 36 -10.29 -45.22 -9.56
N VAL A 37 -10.19 -43.90 -9.41
CA VAL A 37 -11.14 -42.96 -10.02
C VAL A 37 -10.62 -42.63 -11.42
N THR A 38 -11.18 -43.28 -12.43
CA THR A 38 -11.06 -42.88 -13.83
C THR A 38 -11.79 -41.54 -14.03
N CYS A 39 -11.03 -40.48 -14.30
CA CYS A 39 -11.57 -39.16 -14.61
C CYS A 39 -12.00 -39.14 -16.09
N THR A 40 -13.26 -39.42 -16.37
CA THR A 40 -13.88 -39.13 -17.67
C THR A 40 -14.18 -37.63 -17.75
N MET A 41 -13.49 -36.95 -18.66
CA MET A 41 -13.76 -35.56 -19.02
C MET A 41 -15.16 -35.45 -19.66
N ILE A 42 -16.09 -34.83 -18.94
CA ILE A 42 -17.39 -34.40 -19.50
C ILE A 42 -17.24 -32.92 -19.87
N PRO A 43 -17.54 -32.49 -21.11
CA PRO A 43 -17.49 -31.08 -21.46
C PRO A 43 -18.68 -30.37 -20.80
N ASP A 44 -18.41 -29.49 -19.84
CA ASP A 44 -19.45 -28.66 -19.25
C ASP A 44 -19.90 -27.60 -20.27
N LYS A 45 -21.16 -27.71 -20.66
CA LYS A 45 -21.84 -26.78 -21.55
C LYS A 45 -22.56 -25.74 -20.70
N THR A 46 -22.38 -24.49 -21.12
CA THR A 46 -23.33 -23.39 -20.97
C THR A 46 -23.56 -22.87 -19.54
N GLY A 47 -22.84 -21.80 -19.24
CA GLY A 47 -23.12 -20.89 -18.14
C GLY A 47 -22.26 -19.65 -18.25
N GLN A 48 -22.38 -18.90 -19.36
CA GLN A 48 -21.80 -17.57 -19.48
C GLN A 48 -22.39 -16.67 -18.38
N SER A 49 -21.65 -16.53 -17.29
CA SER A 49 -21.82 -15.40 -16.39
C SER A 49 -21.45 -14.13 -17.17
N PRO A 50 -22.17 -13.01 -16.98
CA PRO A 50 -21.89 -11.80 -17.74
C PRO A 50 -20.56 -11.21 -17.27
N LEU A 51 -19.48 -11.50 -18.01
CA LEU A 51 -18.27 -10.70 -18.07
C LEU A 51 -18.65 -9.32 -18.63
N LYS A 52 -19.07 -8.40 -17.77
CA LYS A 52 -19.27 -6.99 -18.12
C LYS A 52 -18.79 -6.06 -17.01
N THR A 53 -17.49 -5.81 -17.02
CA THR A 53 -16.95 -4.44 -16.89
C THR A 53 -15.57 -4.42 -17.56
N LEU A 54 -15.52 -4.20 -18.88
CA LEU A 54 -14.33 -3.56 -19.43
C LEU A 54 -14.29 -2.17 -18.80
N GLY A 55 -13.28 -1.91 -17.97
CA GLY A 55 -13.12 -0.67 -17.23
C GLY A 55 -13.27 0.54 -18.15
N LYS A 56 -14.16 1.46 -17.77
CA LYS A 56 -14.32 2.73 -18.46
C LYS A 56 -13.03 3.51 -18.26
N LYS A 57 -12.21 3.68 -19.31
CA LYS A 57 -11.04 4.58 -19.25
C LYS A 57 -11.51 5.95 -18.79
N HIS A 58 -10.87 6.48 -17.76
CA HIS A 58 -11.20 7.81 -17.25
C HIS A 58 -10.61 8.91 -18.15
N ASN A 59 -9.64 8.56 -19.00
CA ASN A 59 -8.86 9.45 -19.87
C ASN A 59 -8.25 10.61 -19.07
N LEU A 60 -7.67 10.28 -17.91
CA LEU A 60 -7.01 11.26 -17.05
C LEU A 60 -5.52 10.96 -16.97
N THR A 61 -4.71 12.02 -17.00
CA THR A 61 -3.27 11.96 -16.78
C THR A 61 -2.96 12.38 -15.35
N LEU A 62 -2.43 11.46 -14.55
CA LEU A 62 -2.14 11.67 -13.14
C LEU A 62 -0.63 11.76 -12.92
N LEU A 63 -0.20 12.76 -12.16
CA LEU A 63 1.15 12.84 -11.60
C LEU A 63 1.13 12.24 -10.20
N THR A 64 1.86 11.15 -9.97
CA THR A 64 1.99 10.51 -8.66
C THR A 64 3.41 10.63 -8.14
N LEU A 65 3.58 10.81 -6.83
CA LEU A 65 4.90 11.01 -6.21
C LEU A 65 4.94 10.59 -4.73
N SER A 66 6.12 10.29 -4.21
CA SER A 66 6.35 10.02 -2.78
C SER A 66 7.83 10.05 -2.39
N ASP A 67 8.06 10.06 -1.07
CA ASP A 67 9.33 9.78 -0.36
C ASP A 67 10.44 10.82 -0.45
N TYR A 68 10.70 11.38 -1.63
CA TYR A 68 11.73 12.39 -1.81
C TYR A 68 11.39 13.36 -2.92
N ILE A 69 11.98 14.55 -2.82
CA ILE A 69 11.88 15.57 -3.86
C ILE A 69 12.77 15.17 -5.03
N ASP A 70 12.14 14.91 -6.17
CA ASP A 70 12.85 14.56 -7.39
C ASP A 70 13.27 15.83 -8.15
N SER A 71 14.57 15.99 -8.39
CA SER A 71 15.12 17.17 -9.07
C SER A 71 14.70 17.28 -10.52
N GLU A 72 14.54 16.14 -11.22
CA GLU A 72 14.07 16.09 -12.60
C GLU A 72 12.60 16.54 -12.67
N LEU A 73 11.74 16.03 -11.77
CA LEU A 73 10.35 16.48 -11.68
C LEU A 73 10.29 18.00 -11.44
N THR A 74 11.08 18.48 -10.48
CA THR A 74 11.11 19.90 -10.11
C THR A 74 11.51 20.76 -11.31
N LEU A 75 12.59 20.40 -12.01
CA LEU A 75 13.03 21.11 -13.22
C LEU A 75 11.95 21.11 -14.30
N ARG A 76 11.29 19.97 -14.55
CA ARG A 76 10.23 19.85 -15.57
C ARG A 76 8.99 20.66 -15.22
N VAL A 77 8.65 20.79 -13.95
CA VAL A 77 7.55 21.64 -13.45
C VAL A 77 7.92 23.13 -13.63
N GLU A 78 9.13 23.52 -13.27
CA GLU A 78 9.60 24.91 -13.39
C GLU A 78 9.65 25.37 -14.85
N THR A 79 10.19 24.52 -15.73
CA THR A 79 10.36 24.79 -17.17
C THR A 79 9.10 24.54 -18.00
N GLY A 80 8.04 23.97 -17.42
CA GLY A 80 6.79 23.68 -18.13
C GLY A 80 6.91 22.52 -19.15
N GLN A 81 7.81 21.57 -18.91
CA GLN A 81 8.08 20.42 -19.78
C GLN A 81 7.30 19.15 -19.38
N LEU A 82 6.40 19.26 -18.39
CA LEU A 82 5.47 18.18 -18.09
C LEU A 82 4.36 18.09 -19.14
N PRO A 83 3.89 16.88 -19.47
CA PRO A 83 2.64 16.74 -20.22
C PRO A 83 1.48 17.35 -19.41
N PRO A 84 0.34 17.66 -20.05
CA PRO A 84 -0.86 18.10 -19.33
C PRO A 84 -1.23 17.11 -18.23
N ILE A 85 -1.29 17.59 -16.98
CA ILE A 85 -1.70 16.82 -15.81
C ILE A 85 -3.11 17.23 -15.42
N ASP A 86 -3.95 16.25 -15.07
CA ASP A 86 -5.31 16.49 -14.59
C ASP A 86 -5.36 16.50 -13.05
N LEU A 87 -4.58 15.63 -12.41
CA LEU A 87 -4.59 15.42 -10.95
C LEU A 87 -3.19 15.05 -10.44
N ILE A 88 -2.85 15.56 -9.26
CA ILE A 88 -1.61 15.22 -8.53
C ILE A 88 -1.97 14.35 -7.31
N ILE A 89 -1.23 13.25 -7.10
CA ILE A 89 -1.41 12.34 -5.96
C ILE A 89 -0.09 12.11 -5.23
N SER A 90 0.02 12.61 -4.00
CA SER A 90 1.14 12.32 -3.12
C SER A 90 0.85 11.10 -2.24
N CYS A 91 1.72 10.10 -2.30
CA CYS A 91 1.66 8.89 -1.48
C CYS A 91 2.50 9.00 -0.20
N GLY A 92 2.77 10.23 0.29
CA GLY A 92 3.41 10.48 1.58
C GLY A 92 4.92 10.66 1.55
N ASP A 93 5.46 11.06 2.70
CA ASP A 93 6.85 11.43 2.93
C ASP A 93 7.33 12.56 2.01
N MET A 94 6.43 13.53 1.82
CA MET A 94 6.69 14.72 1.02
C MET A 94 6.66 15.97 1.89
N ALA A 95 7.61 16.87 1.68
CA ALA A 95 7.59 18.18 2.32
C ALA A 95 6.28 18.93 1.97
N PRO A 96 5.51 19.44 2.96
CA PRO A 96 4.29 20.21 2.70
C PRO A 96 4.51 21.40 1.75
N GLU A 97 5.67 22.04 1.86
CA GLU A 97 6.04 23.19 1.02
C GLU A 97 6.18 22.77 -0.45
N TYR A 98 6.70 21.56 -0.70
CA TYR A 98 6.84 21.01 -2.04
C TYR A 98 5.48 20.64 -2.65
N LEU A 99 4.56 20.07 -1.86
CA LEU A 99 3.20 19.82 -2.33
C LEU A 99 2.47 21.13 -2.67
N SER A 100 2.65 22.16 -1.85
CA SER A 100 2.10 23.50 -2.10
C SER A 100 2.66 24.08 -3.40
N PHE A 101 3.98 23.99 -3.61
CA PHE A 101 4.65 24.39 -4.85
C PHE A 101 4.09 23.67 -6.08
N LEU A 102 3.95 22.33 -6.02
CA LEU A 102 3.41 21.55 -7.15
C LEU A 102 1.97 21.93 -7.48
N ARG A 103 1.12 22.08 -6.45
CA ARG A 103 -0.25 22.55 -6.63
C ARG A 103 -0.20 23.92 -7.30
N GLU A 104 0.51 24.88 -6.74
CA GLU A 104 0.54 26.26 -7.25
C GLU A 104 1.02 26.30 -8.70
N ARG A 105 2.14 25.65 -9.01
CA ARG A 105 2.78 25.75 -10.32
C ARG A 105 2.02 25.02 -11.44
N LEU A 106 1.35 23.91 -11.13
CA LEU A 106 0.59 23.13 -12.11
C LEU A 106 -0.89 23.54 -12.17
N GLU A 107 -1.37 24.26 -11.17
CA GLU A 107 -2.77 24.70 -11.05
C GLU A 107 -3.79 23.55 -11.08
N ARG A 108 -3.40 22.37 -10.58
CA ARG A 108 -4.26 21.17 -10.53
C ARG A 108 -4.62 20.77 -9.11
N PRO A 109 -5.75 20.05 -8.91
CA PRO A 109 -6.05 19.44 -7.63
C PRO A 109 -4.90 18.53 -7.17
N LEU A 110 -4.62 18.55 -5.87
CA LEU A 110 -3.62 17.70 -5.25
C LEU A 110 -4.22 16.96 -4.07
N PHE A 111 -4.25 15.64 -4.16
CA PHE A 111 -4.64 14.75 -3.07
C PHE A 111 -3.39 14.15 -2.44
N TYR A 112 -3.38 14.02 -1.12
CA TYR A 112 -2.25 13.41 -0.42
C TYR A 112 -2.70 12.50 0.71
N VAL A 113 -1.87 11.51 1.00
CA VAL A 113 -1.84 10.80 2.28
C VAL A 113 -0.49 11.07 2.93
N LYS A 114 -0.42 11.05 4.24
CA LYS A 114 0.86 11.18 4.95
C LYS A 114 1.64 9.88 4.95
N GLY A 115 2.96 9.99 4.93
CA GLY A 115 3.87 8.91 5.27
C GLY A 115 4.30 8.94 6.73
N ASN A 116 5.17 8.02 7.13
CA ASN A 116 5.61 7.92 8.52
C ASN A 116 6.62 9.00 8.94
N HIS A 117 7.23 9.71 7.98
CA HIS A 117 8.13 10.84 8.24
C HIS A 117 7.43 12.21 8.17
N ASP A 118 6.14 12.24 7.81
CA ASP A 118 5.35 13.46 7.68
C ASP A 118 4.87 14.05 9.03
N LEU A 119 5.82 14.61 9.79
CA LEU A 119 5.59 15.18 11.12
C LEU A 119 5.25 16.68 11.12
N ARG A 120 5.53 17.39 10.02
CA ARG A 120 5.45 18.87 9.94
C ARG A 120 4.11 19.40 9.43
N TYR A 121 3.15 18.52 9.14
CA TYR A 121 1.86 18.89 8.58
C TYR A 121 1.00 19.60 9.62
N THR A 122 0.31 20.66 9.21
CA THR A 122 -0.61 21.42 10.06
C THR A 122 -1.99 21.48 9.40
N VAL A 123 -2.96 22.12 10.05
CA VAL A 123 -4.31 22.31 9.46
C VAL A 123 -4.26 23.17 8.19
N SER A 124 -3.27 24.06 8.07
CA SER A 124 -3.12 25.00 6.95
C SER A 124 -2.01 24.64 5.95
N ASN A 125 -1.27 23.55 6.19
CA ASN A 125 -0.11 23.17 5.40
C ASN A 125 -0.14 21.65 5.12
N PRO A 126 -0.06 21.20 3.85
CA PRO A 126 0.12 21.95 2.59
C PRO A 126 -1.05 22.84 2.17
N MET A 127 -0.75 23.97 1.53
CA MET A 127 -1.75 24.92 1.04
C MET A 127 -2.42 24.39 -0.24
N GLY A 128 -3.75 24.52 -0.32
CA GLY A 128 -4.51 24.15 -1.52
C GLY A 128 -4.53 22.65 -1.85
N CYS A 129 -4.08 21.80 -0.92
CA CYS A 129 -3.97 20.36 -1.07
C CYS A 129 -4.93 19.66 -0.10
N GLU A 130 -5.47 18.50 -0.47
CA GLU A 130 -6.43 17.77 0.37
C GLU A 130 -5.84 16.47 0.93
N ASN A 131 -5.83 16.31 2.26
CA ASN A 131 -5.55 15.02 2.88
C ASN A 131 -6.74 14.08 2.66
N ILE A 132 -6.50 12.93 2.04
CA ILE A 132 -7.52 11.93 1.73
C ILE A 132 -7.46 10.69 2.64
N HIS A 133 -6.66 10.72 3.71
CA HIS A 133 -6.66 9.66 4.72
C HIS A 133 -8.07 9.38 5.25
N ALA A 134 -8.47 8.11 5.21
CA ALA A 134 -9.79 7.62 5.65
C ALA A 134 -10.97 8.29 4.93
N ARG A 135 -10.75 8.80 3.71
CA ARG A 135 -11.75 9.48 2.88
C ARG A 135 -11.78 8.89 1.47
N ILE A 136 -12.87 9.17 0.76
CA ILE A 136 -13.02 8.86 -0.67
C ILE A 136 -13.28 10.16 -1.42
N MET A 137 -12.38 10.50 -2.34
CA MET A 137 -12.52 11.65 -3.23
C MET A 137 -12.97 11.19 -4.61
N SER A 138 -13.87 11.96 -5.22
CA SER A 138 -14.39 11.68 -6.56
C SER A 138 -13.92 12.78 -7.52
N MET A 139 -13.29 12.39 -8.63
CA MET A 139 -12.95 13.28 -9.73
C MET A 139 -13.57 12.74 -11.02
N GLY A 140 -14.64 13.38 -11.48
CA GLY A 140 -15.47 12.84 -12.56
C GLY A 140 -16.02 11.46 -12.18
N SER A 141 -15.61 10.43 -12.91
CA SER A 141 -15.99 9.03 -12.64
C SER A 141 -14.97 8.28 -11.79
N LEU A 142 -13.79 8.86 -11.51
CA LEU A 142 -12.72 8.22 -10.73
C LEU A 142 -13.01 8.39 -9.23
N ASN A 143 -13.10 7.29 -8.50
CA ASN A 143 -13.25 7.28 -7.03
C ASN A 143 -11.97 6.77 -6.40
N ILE A 144 -11.35 7.62 -5.57
CA ILE A 144 -10.03 7.44 -4.99
C ILE A 144 -10.16 7.31 -3.47
N LEU A 145 -9.71 6.21 -2.91
CA LEU A 145 -9.70 5.95 -1.47
C LEU A 145 -8.29 6.17 -0.92
N GLY A 146 -8.13 6.97 0.13
CA GLY A 146 -6.82 7.24 0.76
C GLY A 146 -6.62 6.55 2.11
N LEU A 147 -5.44 5.96 2.32
CA LEU A 147 -4.97 5.41 3.60
C LEU A 147 -3.52 5.85 3.84
N GLU A 148 -3.17 6.24 5.05
CA GLU A 148 -1.90 6.90 5.32
C GLU A 148 -1.03 6.08 6.27
N GLY A 149 0.24 6.46 6.37
CA GLY A 149 1.19 5.94 7.33
C GLY A 149 1.77 4.58 6.97
N SER A 150 2.49 4.02 7.94
CA SER A 150 3.19 2.74 7.83
C SER A 150 2.96 1.85 9.04
N MET A 151 3.54 0.64 9.01
CA MET A 151 3.46 -0.29 10.12
C MET A 151 4.08 0.31 11.39
N TRP A 152 3.54 -0.08 12.54
CA TRP A 152 4.04 0.39 13.83
C TRP A 152 5.41 -0.20 14.17
N TYR A 153 6.42 0.65 14.33
CA TYR A 153 7.77 0.23 14.72
C TYR A 153 8.38 1.07 15.86
N ASN A 154 8.04 2.36 15.98
CA ASN A 154 8.58 3.23 17.04
C ASN A 154 7.56 4.15 17.71
N GLY A 155 6.27 4.07 17.33
CA GLY A 155 5.20 4.85 17.95
C GLY A 155 5.04 6.28 17.41
N GLY A 156 5.51 6.54 16.19
CA GLY A 156 5.23 7.79 15.48
C GLY A 156 3.73 8.02 15.25
N PRO A 157 3.32 9.28 15.00
CA PRO A 157 1.89 9.65 14.90
C PRO A 157 1.19 9.04 13.68
N ASN A 158 1.92 8.77 12.59
CA ASN A 158 1.39 8.18 11.36
C ASN A 158 1.79 6.70 11.25
N GLN A 159 1.76 5.98 12.37
CA GLN A 159 2.07 4.55 12.42
C GLN A 159 0.89 3.75 12.96
N TYR A 160 0.65 2.61 12.34
CA TYR A 160 -0.54 1.80 12.60
C TYR A 160 -0.16 0.33 12.73
N THR A 161 -0.81 -0.37 13.66
CA THR A 161 -0.86 -1.84 13.59
C THR A 161 -1.86 -2.24 12.50
N ASP A 162 -1.72 -3.43 11.92
CA ASP A 162 -2.70 -3.91 10.93
C ASP A 162 -4.14 -3.96 11.49
N LYS A 163 -4.29 -4.22 12.80
CA LYS A 163 -5.60 -4.16 13.49
C LYS A 163 -6.19 -2.74 13.48
N MET A 164 -5.37 -1.71 13.70
CA MET A 164 -5.81 -0.32 13.64
C MET A 164 -6.20 0.07 12.22
N MET A 165 -5.38 -0.29 11.22
CA MET A 165 -5.67 -0.04 9.81
C MET A 165 -6.97 -0.73 9.36
N LYS A 166 -7.16 -2.00 9.76
CA LYS A 166 -8.40 -2.75 9.53
C LYS A 166 -9.62 -2.05 10.15
N LYS A 167 -9.47 -1.47 11.35
CA LYS A 167 -10.54 -0.71 12.01
C LYS A 167 -10.87 0.57 11.22
N ILE A 168 -9.86 1.30 10.73
CA ILE A 168 -10.06 2.48 9.87
C ILE A 168 -10.89 2.08 8.64
N ILE A 169 -10.45 1.06 7.90
CA ILE A 169 -11.15 0.55 6.70
C ILE A 169 -12.58 0.10 7.03
N PHE A 170 -12.79 -0.56 8.18
CA PHE A 170 -14.12 -0.98 8.62
C PHE A 170 -15.06 0.22 8.80
N TRP A 171 -14.62 1.30 9.44
CA TRP A 171 -15.43 2.51 9.61
C TRP A 171 -15.68 3.27 8.31
N MET A 172 -14.83 3.09 7.30
CA MET A 172 -15.09 3.58 5.95
C MET A 172 -16.17 2.78 5.21
N GLY A 173 -16.67 1.66 5.76
CA GLY A 173 -17.58 0.73 5.07
C GLY A 173 -18.80 1.39 4.42
N PHE A 174 -19.44 2.35 5.11
CA PHE A 174 -20.57 3.10 4.55
C PHE A 174 -20.15 4.05 3.41
N GLN A 175 -19.03 4.77 3.56
CA GLN A 175 -18.49 5.62 2.51
C GLN A 175 -18.16 4.80 1.26
N ILE A 176 -17.47 3.67 1.47
CA ILE A 176 -17.10 2.73 0.42
C ILE A 176 -18.37 2.27 -0.30
N TRP A 177 -19.37 1.75 0.42
CA TRP A 177 -20.63 1.27 -0.16
C TRP A 177 -21.33 2.34 -1.01
N ARG A 178 -21.43 3.58 -0.53
CA ARG A 178 -22.08 4.69 -1.24
C ARG A 178 -21.31 5.16 -2.48
N LYS A 179 -19.98 5.02 -2.48
CA LYS A 179 -19.08 5.53 -3.52
C LYS A 179 -18.56 4.44 -4.46
N ARG A 180 -19.07 3.21 -4.38
CA ARG A 180 -18.65 2.14 -5.30
C ARG A 180 -18.98 2.50 -6.77
N PRO A 181 -18.18 2.04 -7.74
CA PRO A 181 -16.93 1.29 -7.56
C PRO A 181 -15.77 2.19 -7.08
N ILE A 182 -14.84 1.59 -6.32
CA ILE A 182 -13.57 2.24 -5.94
C ILE A 182 -12.56 1.87 -7.02
N HIS A 183 -12.06 2.87 -7.75
CA HIS A 183 -11.20 2.67 -8.91
C HIS A 183 -9.72 2.69 -8.50
N MET A 184 -9.37 3.53 -7.52
CA MET A 184 -8.00 3.71 -7.08
C MET A 184 -7.92 3.70 -5.55
N ILE A 185 -6.91 3.02 -5.03
CA ILE A 185 -6.51 3.09 -3.62
C ILE A 185 -5.13 3.76 -3.56
N VAL A 186 -5.00 4.80 -2.76
CA VAL A 186 -3.76 5.52 -2.51
C VAL A 186 -3.31 5.20 -1.09
N THR A 187 -2.12 4.63 -0.95
CA THR A 187 -1.52 4.29 0.34
C THR A 187 -0.12 4.88 0.46
N HIS A 188 0.41 5.03 1.67
CA HIS A 188 1.85 5.26 1.82
C HIS A 188 2.61 3.93 1.83
N ALA A 189 2.37 3.09 2.84
CA ALA A 189 2.91 1.75 2.88
C ALA A 189 2.33 0.83 1.78
N SER A 190 3.09 -0.20 1.41
CA SER A 190 2.66 -1.20 0.44
C SER A 190 1.72 -2.26 1.06
N PRO A 191 1.04 -3.06 0.25
CA PRO A 191 0.35 -4.26 0.72
C PRO A 191 1.36 -5.31 1.22
N ARG A 192 0.97 -6.13 2.20
CA ARG A 192 1.84 -7.19 2.72
C ARG A 192 2.19 -8.19 1.61
N HIS A 193 3.45 -8.59 1.56
CA HIS A 193 4.04 -9.49 0.55
C HIS A 193 4.05 -8.95 -0.88
N ILE A 194 3.75 -7.65 -1.08
CA ILE A 194 3.78 -7.00 -2.40
C ILE A 194 4.63 -5.74 -2.27
N HIS A 195 5.80 -5.75 -2.92
CA HIS A 195 6.83 -4.70 -2.83
C HIS A 195 7.40 -4.44 -1.42
N ASP A 196 6.81 -4.99 -0.36
CA ASP A 196 7.24 -4.80 1.03
C ASP A 196 8.55 -5.53 1.36
N ARG A 197 8.98 -5.40 2.62
CA ARG A 197 10.10 -6.17 3.18
C ARG A 197 9.71 -6.79 4.52
N GLU A 198 10.54 -7.71 4.99
CA GLU A 198 10.31 -8.41 6.26
C GLU A 198 10.74 -7.58 7.49
N ASP A 199 11.51 -6.51 7.30
CA ASP A 199 11.81 -5.60 8.39
C ASP A 199 10.56 -4.79 8.78
N LEU A 200 10.43 -4.49 10.07
CA LEU A 200 9.17 -3.94 10.62
C LEU A 200 8.79 -2.59 10.02
N CYS A 201 9.76 -1.72 9.68
CA CYS A 201 9.41 -0.41 9.16
C CYS A 201 8.88 -0.51 7.74
N HIS A 202 9.40 -1.41 6.90
CA HIS A 202 8.98 -1.60 5.50
C HIS A 202 7.96 -2.73 5.29
N MET A 203 7.43 -3.33 6.35
CA MET A 203 6.39 -4.34 6.26
C MET A 203 5.08 -3.72 5.77
N GLY A 204 4.44 -4.38 4.81
CA GLY A 204 3.15 -3.95 4.28
C GLY A 204 1.97 -4.35 5.15
N PHE A 205 0.78 -3.83 4.82
CA PHE A 205 -0.46 -4.16 5.53
C PHE A 205 -1.22 -5.32 4.87
N GLU A 206 -1.62 -6.30 5.69
CA GLU A 206 -2.47 -7.41 5.25
C GLU A 206 -3.91 -6.96 5.03
N SER A 207 -4.35 -5.95 5.77
CA SER A 207 -5.64 -5.31 5.57
C SER A 207 -5.81 -4.67 4.18
N PHE A 208 -4.71 -4.30 3.50
CA PHE A 208 -4.75 -3.80 2.12
C PHE A 208 -5.04 -4.92 1.12
N ASN A 209 -4.45 -6.11 1.30
CA ASN A 209 -4.74 -7.28 0.47
C ASN A 209 -6.25 -7.60 0.49
N ARG A 210 -6.84 -7.65 1.69
CA ARG A 210 -8.29 -7.87 1.87
C ARG A 210 -9.14 -6.76 1.27
N LEU A 211 -8.67 -5.51 1.29
CA LEU A 211 -9.39 -4.39 0.70
C LEU A 211 -9.39 -4.49 -0.83
N MET A 212 -8.25 -4.83 -1.43
CA MET A 212 -8.11 -5.08 -2.88
C MET A 212 -9.00 -6.23 -3.34
N GLU A 213 -9.00 -7.36 -2.63
CA GLU A 213 -9.87 -8.50 -2.92
C GLU A 213 -11.36 -8.12 -2.93
N LYS A 214 -11.79 -7.31 -1.96
CA LYS A 214 -13.19 -6.93 -1.80
C LYS A 214 -13.66 -5.84 -2.75
N GLN A 215 -12.84 -4.81 -2.97
CA GLN A 215 -13.25 -3.65 -3.78
C GLN A 215 -12.83 -3.77 -5.23
N ARG A 216 -11.87 -4.66 -5.53
CA ARG A 216 -11.36 -4.90 -6.87
C ARG A 216 -11.02 -3.59 -7.61
N PRO A 217 -10.15 -2.73 -7.04
CA PRO A 217 -9.76 -1.49 -7.70
C PRO A 217 -8.92 -1.76 -8.96
N ASP A 218 -8.91 -0.84 -9.90
CA ASP A 218 -8.05 -0.89 -11.08
C ASP A 218 -6.58 -0.60 -10.67
N TYR A 219 -6.39 0.31 -9.71
CA TYR A 219 -5.07 0.76 -9.25
C TYR A 219 -4.93 0.74 -7.72
N LEU A 220 -3.76 0.32 -7.23
CA LEU A 220 -3.25 0.67 -5.92
C LEU A 220 -1.91 1.37 -6.11
N ILE A 221 -1.76 2.59 -5.58
CA ILE A 221 -0.56 3.40 -5.70
C ILE A 221 0.02 3.60 -4.31
N HIS A 222 1.32 3.33 -4.14
CA HIS A 222 2.00 3.45 -2.86
C HIS A 222 3.42 3.99 -2.98
N GLY A 223 3.99 4.44 -1.86
CA GLY A 223 5.39 4.85 -1.73
C GLY A 223 6.17 3.93 -0.79
N HIS A 224 6.97 4.53 0.10
CA HIS A 224 7.64 3.95 1.28
C HIS A 224 8.79 2.99 1.00
N ILE A 225 8.68 2.18 -0.06
CA ILE A 225 9.73 1.25 -0.46
C ILE A 225 10.67 1.95 -1.43
N HIS A 226 11.80 2.42 -0.91
CA HIS A 226 12.83 3.07 -1.71
C HIS A 226 13.56 2.00 -2.52
N ARG A 227 13.31 2.00 -3.82
CA ARG A 227 13.98 1.14 -4.79
C ARG A 227 14.28 1.95 -6.03
N ALA A 228 15.52 1.84 -6.52
CA ALA A 228 15.84 2.34 -7.85
C ALA A 228 15.11 1.47 -8.89
N PHE A 229 14.36 2.12 -9.77
CA PHE A 229 13.63 1.45 -10.83
C PHE A 229 14.23 1.82 -12.17
N ASP A 230 14.72 0.82 -12.91
CA ASP A 230 15.30 1.04 -14.25
C ASP A 230 14.21 1.30 -15.31
N SER A 231 12.94 1.00 -15.01
CA SER A 231 11.81 1.23 -15.91
C SER A 231 10.48 1.33 -15.15
N PHE A 232 9.44 1.86 -15.81
CA PHE A 232 8.07 1.87 -15.27
C PHE A 232 7.55 0.45 -14.97
N ASN A 233 7.85 -0.54 -15.82
CA ASN A 233 7.41 -1.91 -15.60
C ASN A 233 8.05 -2.51 -14.34
N ALA A 234 9.25 -2.07 -13.95
CA ALA A 234 9.91 -2.55 -12.73
C ALA A 234 9.25 -2.06 -11.43
N ARG A 235 8.46 -0.97 -11.48
CA ARG A 235 7.71 -0.43 -10.33
C ARG A 235 6.26 -0.90 -10.26
N MET A 236 5.79 -1.67 -11.24
CA MET A 236 4.40 -2.13 -11.34
C MET A 236 4.32 -3.66 -11.20
N THR A 237 3.41 -4.12 -10.34
CA THR A 237 3.01 -5.53 -10.26
C THR A 237 1.52 -5.65 -10.51
N GLN A 238 1.11 -6.59 -11.38
CA GLN A 238 -0.30 -6.91 -11.61
C GLN A 238 -0.70 -8.08 -10.72
N ILE A 239 -1.71 -7.89 -9.86
CA ILE A 239 -2.33 -8.98 -9.09
C ILE A 239 -3.81 -9.04 -9.47
N SER A 240 -4.22 -10.16 -10.07
CA SER A 240 -5.57 -10.32 -10.62
C SER A 240 -5.89 -9.18 -11.61
N HIS A 241 -6.88 -8.34 -11.33
CA HIS A 241 -7.24 -7.17 -12.14
C HIS A 241 -6.60 -5.85 -11.64
N THR A 242 -5.95 -5.83 -10.47
CA THR A 242 -5.38 -4.60 -9.87
C THR A 242 -3.92 -4.39 -10.26
N LYS A 243 -3.60 -3.19 -10.77
CA LYS A 243 -2.23 -2.71 -10.97
C LYS A 243 -1.72 -2.07 -9.68
N ILE A 244 -0.63 -2.59 -9.15
CA ILE A 244 0.01 -2.09 -7.93
C ILE A 244 1.28 -1.36 -8.34
N ILE A 245 1.35 -0.05 -8.09
CA ILE A 245 2.42 0.82 -8.57
C ILE A 245 3.13 1.45 -7.37
N ASN A 246 4.45 1.27 -7.31
CA ASN A 246 5.30 2.03 -6.41
C ASN A 246 5.65 3.37 -7.07
N THR A 247 5.30 4.49 -6.46
CA THR A 247 5.51 5.85 -6.98
C THR A 247 6.68 6.60 -6.34
N CYS A 248 7.57 5.90 -5.62
CA CYS A 248 8.79 6.47 -5.04
C CYS A 248 9.54 7.31 -6.09
N GLY A 249 9.89 8.54 -5.72
CA GLY A 249 10.22 9.62 -6.66
C GLY A 249 8.94 10.17 -7.29
N TYR A 250 8.77 9.98 -8.60
CA TYR A 250 7.53 10.32 -9.29
C TYR A 250 7.20 9.37 -10.42
N THR A 251 5.96 9.42 -10.90
CA THR A 251 5.45 8.66 -12.04
C THR A 251 4.28 9.41 -12.67
N ILE A 252 4.12 9.31 -13.99
CA ILE A 252 2.94 9.81 -14.69
C ILE A 252 2.18 8.60 -15.21
N ILE A 253 0.88 8.52 -14.89
CA ILE A 253 0.02 7.40 -15.30
C ILE A 253 -1.22 7.90 -16.03
N GLU A 254 -1.68 7.11 -16.99
CA GLU A 254 -2.97 7.30 -17.65
C GLU A 254 -3.99 6.32 -17.08
N VAL A 255 -5.16 6.83 -16.68
CA VAL A 255 -6.26 6.05 -16.10
C VAL A 255 -7.57 6.24 -16.86
#